data_AF-A0A7S1VUA3-F1
#
_entry.id   AF-A0A7S1VUA3-F1
#
_cell.length_a   1.000
_cell.length_b   1.000
_cell.length_c   1.000
_cell.angle_alpha   90.00
_cell.angle_beta   90.00
_cell.angle_gamma   90.00
#
_symmetry.space_group_name_H-M   'P 1'
#
loop_
_entity.id
_entity.type
_entity.pdbx_description
1 polymer ?
#
loop_
_entity_poly.entity_id
_entity_poly.type
_entity_poly.pdbx_seq_one_letter_code
_entity_poly.pdbx_strand_id
1 'polypeptide(L)'
;VLQPHCKLLSKKNAIVAFDSVEGQQSLEFLSTKNDCSLFCMASHNKKRPNNLIIGRLFDRSMLDMMELGIRRYKSLQDYGGSVPKKRIGSKPCMLFVGDMWEQSSETIKLQNLLIDLYKGDPVDKLVVSGLDH
;
A
#
# COMPACT_ATOMS: atom_id res chain seq x y z
N VAL A 1 -1.07 -9.44 -3.57
CA VAL A 1 -2.50 -9.21 -3.23
C VAL A 1 -3.13 -8.21 -4.18
N LEU A 2 -2.42 -7.16 -4.57
CA LEU A 2 -2.92 -6.09 -5.45
C LEU A 2 -3.16 -6.47 -6.91
N GLN A 3 -2.60 -7.59 -7.39
CA GLN A 3 -2.88 -8.08 -8.75
C GLN A 3 -4.34 -8.54 -8.87
N PRO A 4 -5.04 -8.21 -9.98
CA PRO A 4 -4.50 -7.61 -11.21
C PRO A 4 -4.46 -6.07 -11.24
N HIS A 5 -5.05 -5.38 -10.24
CA HIS A 5 -5.23 -3.93 -10.22
C HIS A 5 -3.99 -3.18 -9.71
N CYS A 6 -2.83 -3.42 -10.33
CA CYS A 6 -1.59 -2.73 -9.99
C CYS A 6 -0.72 -2.47 -11.22
N LYS A 7 -0.05 -1.32 -11.26
CA LYS A 7 0.95 -0.96 -12.28
C LYS A 7 2.29 -0.72 -11.58
N LEU A 8 3.35 -1.37 -12.05
CA LEU A 8 4.70 -1.17 -11.53
C LEU A 8 5.51 -0.32 -12.52
N LEU A 9 6.09 0.77 -12.03
CA LEU A 9 7.01 1.59 -12.81
C LEU A 9 8.44 1.03 -12.70
N SER A 10 9.08 0.74 -13.83
CA SER A 10 10.44 0.18 -13.86
C SER A 10 11.54 1.21 -13.69
N LYS A 11 11.27 2.48 -14.00
CA LYS A 11 12.25 3.58 -13.89
C LYS A 11 12.30 4.11 -12.46
N LYS A 12 13.51 4.38 -11.97
CA LYS A 12 13.71 5.10 -10.71
C LYS A 12 13.39 6.58 -10.92
N ASN A 13 12.37 7.08 -10.25
CA ASN A 13 12.00 8.50 -10.25
C ASN A 13 12.59 9.15 -9.00
N ALA A 14 13.33 10.26 -9.15
CA ALA A 14 13.86 11.00 -8.02
C ALA A 14 12.75 11.88 -7.43
N ILE A 15 12.02 11.34 -6.46
CA ILE A 15 10.88 12.02 -5.82
C ILE A 15 11.10 12.03 -4.30
N VAL A 16 10.91 13.19 -3.69
CA VAL A 16 10.92 13.36 -2.22
C VAL A 16 9.52 13.76 -1.79
N ALA A 17 8.73 12.80 -1.31
CA ALA A 17 7.27 12.98 -1.15
C ALA A 17 6.84 14.06 -0.15
N PHE A 18 7.53 14.17 1.00
CA PHE A 18 7.09 15.02 2.11
C PHE A 18 7.81 16.38 2.20
N ASP A 19 9.01 16.50 1.63
CA ASP A 19 9.86 17.68 1.85
C ASP A 19 9.72 18.74 0.75
N SER A 20 9.03 18.46 -0.37
CA SER A 20 8.82 19.43 -1.45
C SER A 20 7.44 19.36 -2.07
N VAL A 21 6.91 20.54 -2.43
CA VAL A 21 5.68 20.68 -3.24
C VAL A 21 5.84 19.96 -4.58
N GLU A 22 7.02 20.05 -5.18
CA GLU A 22 7.37 19.36 -6.43
C GLU A 22 7.26 17.83 -6.32
N GLY A 23 7.59 17.28 -5.15
CA GLY A 23 7.48 15.85 -4.88
C GLY A 23 6.03 15.38 -4.89
N GLN A 24 5.14 16.13 -4.24
CA GLN A 24 3.70 15.86 -4.26
C GLN A 24 3.13 16.00 -5.67
N GLN A 25 3.44 17.09 -6.38
CA GLN A 25 3.00 17.31 -7.76
C GLN A 25 3.49 16.21 -8.72
N SER A 26 4.71 15.69 -8.51
CA SER A 26 5.23 14.58 -9.29
C SER A 26 4.44 13.29 -9.06
N LEU A 27 4.06 13.01 -7.81
CA LEU A 27 3.21 11.86 -7.47
C LEU A 27 1.80 12.03 -8.05
N GLU A 28 1.21 13.21 -7.94
CA GLU A 28 -0.08 13.55 -8.55
C GLU A 28 -0.06 13.38 -10.06
N PHE A 29 0.99 13.88 -10.72
CA PHE A 29 1.17 13.73 -12.16
C PHE A 29 1.30 12.27 -12.57
N LEU A 30 2.14 11.48 -11.89
CA LEU A 30 2.33 10.07 -12.21
C LEU A 30 1.05 9.26 -11.96
N SER A 31 0.37 9.48 -10.84
CA SER A 31 -0.89 8.83 -10.49
C SER A 31 -1.99 9.16 -11.50
N THR A 32 -2.14 10.44 -11.86
CA THR A 32 -3.10 10.90 -12.88
C THR A 32 -2.79 10.32 -14.25
N LYS A 33 -1.52 10.33 -14.66
CA LYS A 33 -1.08 9.80 -15.96
C LYS A 33 -1.33 8.30 -16.08
N ASN A 34 -1.23 7.57 -14.97
CA ASN A 34 -1.45 6.13 -14.94
C ASN A 34 -2.89 5.74 -14.55
N ASP A 35 -3.78 6.72 -14.35
CA ASP A 35 -5.16 6.51 -13.88
C ASP A 35 -5.20 5.65 -12.60
N CYS A 36 -4.44 6.06 -11.59
CA CYS A 36 -4.32 5.37 -10.31
C CYS A 36 -4.62 6.36 -9.18
N SER A 37 -5.61 6.03 -8.33
CA SER A 37 -5.94 6.81 -7.13
C SER A 37 -5.08 6.44 -5.91
N LEU A 38 -4.35 5.33 -5.98
CA LEU A 38 -3.48 4.81 -4.92
C LEU A 38 -2.07 4.68 -5.46
N PHE A 39 -1.06 4.95 -4.63
CA PHE A 39 0.33 4.71 -4.98
C PHE A 39 1.15 4.20 -3.80
N CYS A 40 2.23 3.50 -4.15
CA CYS A 40 3.28 3.10 -3.22
C CYS A 40 4.63 3.53 -3.80
N MET A 41 5.44 4.22 -3.00
CA MET A 41 6.79 4.66 -3.37
C MET A 41 7.79 4.12 -2.35
N ALA A 42 8.83 3.44 -2.84
CA ALA A 42 9.95 3.02 -2.00
C ALA A 42 11.08 4.07 -2.07
N SER A 43 11.69 4.36 -0.93
CA SER A 43 12.85 5.25 -0.81
C SER A 43 13.84 4.71 0.22
N HIS A 44 15.10 5.13 0.15
CA HIS A 44 16.12 4.72 1.10
C HIS A 44 17.14 5.84 1.29
N ASN A 45 17.39 6.23 2.54
CA ASN A 45 18.51 7.11 2.91
C ASN A 45 19.00 6.82 4.33
N LYS A 46 20.10 7.47 4.75
CA LYS A 46 20.72 7.25 6.07
C LYS A 46 19.79 7.57 7.24
N LYS A 47 18.91 8.57 7.11
CA LYS A 47 17.94 8.97 8.15
C LYS A 47 16.72 8.04 8.19
N ARG A 48 16.32 7.51 7.03
CA ARG A 48 15.12 6.69 6.79
C ARG A 48 15.48 5.51 5.88
N PRO A 49 16.12 4.46 6.44
CA PRO A 49 16.45 3.27 5.66
C PRO A 49 15.17 2.47 5.36
N ASN A 50 15.11 1.89 4.15
CA ASN A 50 14.05 0.97 3.70
C ASN A 50 12.64 1.52 3.93
N ASN A 51 12.40 2.70 3.40
CA ASN A 51 11.21 3.47 3.65
C ASN A 51 10.17 3.21 2.57
N LEU A 52 8.94 2.90 2.97
CA LEU A 52 7.80 2.71 2.09
C LEU A 52 6.76 3.79 2.36
N ILE A 53 6.42 4.55 1.34
CA ILE A 53 5.41 5.60 1.40
C ILE A 53 4.19 5.08 0.66
N ILE A 54 3.04 5.11 1.31
CA ILE A 54 1.74 4.76 0.72
C ILE A 54 0.88 6.00 0.77
N GLY A 55 0.21 6.31 -0.33
CA GLY A 55 -0.67 7.47 -0.39
C GLY A 55 -1.83 7.29 -1.34
N ARG A 56 -2.79 8.19 -1.21
CA ARG A 56 -4.02 8.19 -2.00
C ARG A 56 -4.34 9.58 -2.49
N LEU A 57 -5.05 9.60 -3.60
CA LEU A 57 -5.51 10.80 -4.26
C LEU A 57 -7.03 10.83 -4.24
N PHE A 58 -7.56 12.03 -4.10
CA PHE A 58 -8.96 12.33 -4.31
C PHE A 58 -9.05 13.38 -5.41
N ASP A 59 -9.82 13.09 -6.44
CA ASP A 59 -9.96 13.96 -7.63
C ASP A 59 -8.60 14.42 -8.20
N ARG A 60 -7.65 13.48 -8.33
CA ARG A 60 -6.29 13.71 -8.86
C ARG A 60 -5.38 14.60 -8.00
N SER A 61 -5.84 15.04 -6.84
CA SER A 61 -5.05 15.75 -5.84
C SER A 61 -4.70 14.86 -4.66
N MET A 62 -3.57 15.13 -4.02
CA MET A 62 -3.08 14.39 -2.86
C MET A 62 -4.07 14.50 -1.70
N LEU A 63 -4.56 13.36 -1.21
CA LEU A 63 -5.45 13.30 -0.05
C LEU A 63 -4.64 13.06 1.23
N ASP A 64 -3.96 11.93 1.29
CA ASP A 64 -3.14 11.52 2.43
C ASP A 64 -1.94 10.68 1.99
N MET A 65 -0.89 10.72 2.82
CA MET A 65 0.31 9.90 2.67
C MET A 65 0.79 9.44 4.05
N MET A 66 1.30 8.21 4.12
CA MET A 66 1.92 7.68 5.31
C MET A 66 3.27 7.06 4.98
N GLU A 67 4.24 7.33 5.85
CA GLU A 67 5.60 6.81 5.77
C GLU A 67 5.79 5.62 6.72
N LEU A 68 6.27 4.50 6.19
CA LEU A 68 6.45 3.24 6.91
C LEU A 68 7.91 2.76 6.78
N GLY A 69 8.65 2.81 7.88
CA GLY A 69 10.02 2.32 7.94
C GLY A 69 10.12 0.81 8.13
N ILE A 70 10.69 0.09 7.16
CA ILE A 70 10.82 -1.37 7.20
C ILE A 70 12.13 -1.78 7.89
N ARG A 71 12.03 -2.40 9.07
CA ARG A 71 13.22 -2.81 9.86
C ARG A 71 13.62 -4.28 9.71
N ARG A 72 12.66 -5.21 9.65
CA ARG A 72 12.90 -6.66 9.66
C ARG A 72 12.11 -7.35 8.56
N TYR A 73 12.46 -7.05 7.31
CA TYR A 73 11.82 -7.65 6.16
C TYR A 73 12.11 -9.16 6.11
N LYS A 74 11.05 -9.95 5.87
CA LYS A 74 11.14 -11.35 5.46
C LYS A 74 10.35 -11.51 4.17
N SER A 75 11.01 -12.00 3.13
CA SER A 75 10.41 -12.36 1.87
C SER A 75 9.63 -13.67 1.98
N LEU A 76 8.79 -13.96 0.98
CA LEU A 76 8.11 -15.25 0.88
C LEU A 76 9.07 -16.46 0.83
N GLN A 77 10.30 -16.26 0.34
CA GLN A 77 11.32 -17.32 0.25
C GLN A 77 11.88 -17.69 1.63
N ASP A 78 11.84 -16.78 2.59
CA ASP A 78 12.39 -16.99 3.94
C ASP A 78 11.49 -17.88 4.82
N TYR A 79 10.25 -18.14 4.42
CA TYR A 79 9.29 -18.89 5.22
C TYR A 79 9.41 -20.42 5.10
N GLY A 80 10.25 -20.94 4.21
CA GLY A 80 10.47 -22.38 4.03
C GLY A 80 9.26 -23.14 3.49
N GLY A 81 9.50 -24.14 2.63
CA GLY A 81 8.43 -24.97 2.06
C GLY A 81 7.59 -24.29 0.98
N SER A 82 6.54 -25.00 0.54
CA SER A 82 5.58 -24.51 -0.44
C SER A 82 4.52 -23.64 0.24
N VAL A 83 4.81 -22.34 0.41
CA VAL A 83 3.79 -21.36 0.79
C VAL A 83 2.60 -21.51 -0.18
N PRO A 84 1.37 -21.78 0.31
CA PRO A 84 0.21 -21.96 -0.55
C PRO A 84 0.07 -20.76 -1.48
N LYS A 85 0.04 -21.01 -2.79
CA LYS A 85 -0.18 -19.94 -3.76
C LYS A 85 -1.60 -19.43 -3.58
N LYS A 86 -1.72 -18.18 -3.11
CA LYS A 86 -3.01 -17.47 -3.12
C LYS A 86 -3.55 -17.37 -4.53
N ARG A 87 -4.87 -17.40 -4.68
CA ARG A 87 -5.51 -17.12 -5.97
C ARG A 87 -5.31 -15.64 -6.33
N ILE A 88 -5.08 -15.36 -7.60
CA ILE A 88 -5.06 -13.96 -8.08
C ILE A 88 -6.49 -13.41 -7.94
N GLY A 89 -6.61 -12.20 -7.39
CA GLY A 89 -7.91 -11.58 -7.13
C GLY A 89 -8.67 -12.13 -5.92
N SER A 90 -8.15 -13.11 -5.15
CA SER A 90 -8.79 -13.46 -3.88
C SER A 90 -8.74 -12.29 -2.91
N LYS A 91 -9.83 -12.11 -2.16
CA LYS A 91 -9.95 -11.04 -1.16
C LYS A 91 -9.20 -11.44 0.11
N PRO A 92 -8.29 -10.59 0.61
CA PRO A 92 -7.60 -10.85 1.88
C PRO A 92 -8.54 -10.66 3.07
N CYS A 93 -8.40 -11.51 4.07
CA CYS A 93 -8.90 -11.23 5.41
C CYS A 93 -7.93 -10.29 6.12
N MET A 94 -8.43 -9.24 6.77
CA MET A 94 -7.60 -8.30 7.51
C MET A 94 -7.95 -8.37 8.99
N LEU A 95 -6.93 -8.52 9.83
CA LEU A 95 -7.05 -8.52 11.28
C LEU A 95 -6.12 -7.44 11.84
N PHE A 96 -6.69 -6.44 12.52
CA PHE A 96 -5.96 -5.40 13.21
C PHE A 96 -5.99 -5.70 14.71
N VAL A 97 -4.85 -6.09 15.29
CA VAL A 97 -4.74 -6.50 16.70
C VAL A 97 -4.06 -5.40 17.50
N GLY A 98 -4.67 -5.02 18.62
CA GLY A 98 -4.16 -4.03 19.56
C GLY A 98 -5.09 -2.83 19.71
N ASP A 99 -5.14 -2.28 20.92
CA ASP A 99 -5.95 -1.12 21.31
C ASP A 99 -5.52 0.18 20.60
N MET A 100 -4.24 0.29 20.26
CA MET A 100 -3.71 1.44 19.53
C MET A 100 -4.43 1.69 18.20
N TRP A 101 -5.00 0.68 17.54
CA TRP A 101 -5.76 0.85 16.29
C TRP A 101 -7.05 1.65 16.45
N GLU A 102 -7.57 1.76 17.68
CA GLU A 102 -8.80 2.49 18.00
C GLU A 102 -8.52 3.80 18.76
N GLN A 103 -7.34 3.92 19.37
CA GLN A 103 -7.01 5.07 20.23
C GLN A 103 -6.15 6.13 19.55
N SER A 104 -5.24 5.75 18.64
CA SER A 104 -4.36 6.71 17.97
C SER A 104 -4.93 7.17 16.63
N SER A 105 -4.95 8.48 16.41
CA SER A 105 -5.37 9.05 15.12
C SER A 105 -4.51 8.58 13.94
N GLU A 106 -3.23 8.24 14.19
CA GLU A 106 -2.28 7.83 13.16
C GLU A 106 -2.54 6.40 12.71
N THR A 107 -2.77 5.50 13.66
CA THR A 107 -3.10 4.09 13.40
C THR A 107 -4.49 3.95 12.78
N ILE A 108 -5.46 4.77 13.19
CA ILE A 108 -6.78 4.84 12.54
C ILE A 108 -6.63 5.24 11.06
N LYS A 109 -5.84 6.26 10.75
CA LYS A 109 -5.56 6.67 9.36
C LYS A 109 -4.85 5.56 8.59
N LEU A 110 -3.86 4.92 9.20
CA LEU A 110 -3.14 3.79 8.60
C LEU A 110 -4.05 2.61 8.32
N GLN A 111 -4.94 2.27 9.26
CA GLN A 111 -5.93 1.21 9.10
C GLN A 111 -6.83 1.50 7.90
N ASN A 112 -7.37 2.71 7.82
CA ASN A 112 -8.20 3.14 6.69
C ASN A 112 -7.44 3.08 5.36
N LEU A 113 -6.18 3.53 5.33
CA LEU A 113 -5.31 3.47 4.16
C LEU A 113 -5.05 2.02 3.71
N LEU A 114 -4.73 1.12 4.64
CA LEU A 114 -4.46 -0.28 4.35
C LEU A 114 -5.71 -1.03 3.87
N ILE A 115 -6.87 -0.77 4.51
CA ILE A 115 -8.14 -1.34 4.06
C ILE A 115 -8.43 -0.90 2.62
N ASP A 116 -8.29 0.38 2.32
CA ASP A 116 -8.56 0.90 0.97
C ASP A 116 -7.59 0.33 -0.08
N LEU A 117 -6.32 0.13 0.31
CA LEU A 117 -5.31 -0.46 -0.56
C LEU A 117 -5.59 -1.93 -0.90
N TYR A 118 -6.12 -2.71 0.04
CA TYR A 118 -6.22 -4.17 -0.09
C TYR A 118 -7.65 -4.71 -0.28
N LYS A 119 -8.72 -3.93 -0.03
CA LYS A 119 -10.11 -4.41 -0.06
C LYS A 119 -10.60 -4.86 -1.45
N GLY A 120 -10.02 -4.31 -2.52
CA GLY A 120 -10.48 -4.50 -3.90
C GLY A 120 -11.91 -3.98 -4.12
N ASP A 121 -12.60 -4.51 -5.14
CA ASP A 121 -13.97 -4.11 -5.46
C ASP A 121 -14.96 -4.55 -4.38
N PRO A 122 -15.95 -3.73 -3.98
CA PRO A 122 -17.02 -4.18 -3.09
C PRO A 122 -17.81 -5.32 -3.73
N VAL A 123 -18.16 -6.34 -2.94
CA VAL A 123 -18.90 -7.53 -3.43
C VAL A 123 -19.96 -7.93 -2.40
N ASP A 124 -21.12 -8.38 -2.88
CA ASP A 124 -22.22 -8.82 -2.02
C ASP A 124 -22.10 -10.29 -1.60
N LYS A 125 -21.33 -11.09 -2.35
CA LYS A 125 -21.19 -12.53 -2.14
C LYS A 125 -19.72 -12.93 -2.26
N LEU A 126 -19.32 -13.85 -1.38
CA LEU A 126 -18.00 -14.47 -1.38
C LEU A 126 -18.14 -15.98 -1.54
N VAL A 127 -17.23 -16.56 -2.32
CA VAL A 127 -17.09 -18.01 -2.41
C VAL A 127 -16.22 -18.44 -1.24
N VAL A 128 -16.69 -19.39 -0.43
CA VAL A 128 -15.97 -19.86 0.78
C VAL A 128 -14.58 -20.39 0.44
N SER A 129 -14.43 -21.10 -0.69
CA SER A 129 -13.12 -21.57 -1.17
C SER A 129 -12.16 -20.47 -1.62
N GLY A 130 -12.65 -19.21 -1.71
CA GLY A 130 -11.85 -18.02 -1.98
C GLY A 130 -11.29 -17.35 -0.72
N LEU A 131 -11.65 -17.82 0.48
CA LEU A 131 -11.07 -17.37 1.74
C LEU A 131 -9.76 -18.12 2.00
N ASP A 132 -8.68 -17.66 1.37
CA ASP A 132 -7.39 -18.36 1.33
C ASP A 132 -6.23 -17.62 2.03
N HIS A 133 -6.41 -16.35 2.40
CA HIS A 133 -5.41 -15.53 3.11
C HIS A 133 -6.03 -14.32 3.83
#